data_AF-A0A1V4HS11-F1
#
_entry.id   AF-A0A1V4HS11-F1
#
_cell.length_a   1.000
_cell.length_b   1.000
_cell.length_c   1.000
_cell.angle_alpha   90.00
_cell.angle_beta   90.00
_cell.angle_gamma   90.00
#
_symmetry.space_group_name_H-M   'P 1'
#
loop_
_entity.id
_entity.type
_entity.pdbx_description
1 polymer ?
#
loop_
_entity_poly.entity_id
_entity_poly.type
_entity_poly.pdbx_seq_one_letter_code
_entity_poly.pdbx_strand_id
1 'polypeptide(L)' 'MAWVHMLDRNQLSVKLDDKDEAAIIEVNDGGIAPNYVAIRLNEHEIDELIEALQRVKQAIQ' A
#
# COMPACT_ATOMS: atom_id res chain seq x y z
N MET A 1 -14.98 5.66 11.17
CA MET A 1 -13.82 5.54 10.28
C MET A 1 -14.13 4.35 9.42
N ALA A 2 -14.26 4.54 8.11
CA ALA A 2 -14.57 3.46 7.20
C ALA A 2 -13.39 3.33 6.23
N TRP A 3 -12.61 2.27 6.40
CA TRP A 3 -11.52 1.95 5.49
C TRP A 3 -12.10 1.47 4.17
N VAL A 4 -11.72 2.10 3.06
CA VAL A 4 -12.06 1.60 1.73
C VAL A 4 -10.92 0.72 1.23
N HIS A 5 -11.17 -0.57 1.10
CA HIS A 5 -10.17 -1.54 0.62
C HIS A 5 -10.05 -1.43 -0.91
N MET A 6 -8.89 -0.97 -1.39
CA MET A 6 -8.58 -0.83 -2.82
C MET A 6 -7.93 -2.10 -3.38
N LEU A 7 -7.10 -2.75 -2.58
CA LEU A 7 -6.47 -4.03 -2.89
C LEU A 7 -6.44 -4.88 -1.62
N ASP A 8 -6.83 -6.14 -1.73
CA ASP A 8 -6.72 -7.11 -0.64
C ASP A 8 -6.12 -8.42 -1.15
N ARG A 9 -4.90 -8.71 -0.73
CA ARG A 9 -4.14 -9.93 -1.02
C ARG A 9 -3.53 -10.43 0.28
N ASN A 10 -3.22 -11.73 0.33
CA ASN A 10 -2.75 -12.41 1.53
C ASN A 10 -1.58 -11.70 2.24
N GLN A 11 -0.63 -11.13 1.47
CA GLN A 11 0.57 -10.46 1.98
C GLN A 11 0.61 -8.95 1.76
N LEU A 12 -0.36 -8.39 1.04
CA LEU A 12 -0.37 -6.98 0.64
C LEU A 12 -1.81 -6.47 0.61
N SER A 13 -2.10 -5.41 1.37
CA SER A 13 -3.35 -4.68 1.24
C SER A 13 -3.10 -3.19 1.04
N VAL A 14 -4.01 -2.55 0.30
CA VAL A 14 -4.03 -1.11 0.11
C VAL A 14 -5.42 -0.61 0.50
N LYS A 15 -5.46 0.34 1.42
CA LYS A 15 -6.68 0.92 1.99
C LYS A 15 -6.64 2.43 1.84
N LEU A 16 -7.80 3.06 1.72
CA LEU A 16 -7.97 4.51 1.81
C LEU A 16 -8.64 4.84 3.15
N ASP A 17 -8.04 5.78 3.89
CA ASP A 17 -8.69 6.45 5.01
C ASP A 17 -9.66 7.50 4.47
N ASP A 18 -10.96 7.28 4.66
CA ASP A 18 -12.01 8.18 4.17
C ASP A 18 -12.05 9.53 4.90
N LYS A 19 -11.36 9.66 6.04
CA LYS A 19 -11.34 10.89 6.83
C LYS A 19 -10.10 11.74 6.61
N ASP A 20 -8.95 11.08 6.51
CA ASP A 20 -7.66 11.76 6.50
C ASP A 20 -7.05 11.82 5.08
N GLU A 21 -7.80 11.38 4.07
CA GLU A 21 -7.39 11.36 2.64
C GLU A 21 -6.02 10.71 2.43
N ALA A 22 -5.70 9.72 3.28
CA ALA A 22 -4.42 9.03 3.28
C ALA A 22 -4.58 7.60 2.79
N ALA A 23 -3.63 7.12 1.99
CA ALA A 23 -3.54 5.70 1.68
C ALA A 23 -2.76 4.98 2.78
N ILE A 24 -3.15 3.74 3.05
CA ILE A 24 -2.40 2.82 3.90
C ILE A 24 -2.04 1.60 3.06
N ILE A 25 -0.74 1.30 3.02
CA ILE A 25 -0.21 0.05 2.48
C ILE A 25 0.19 -0.83 3.65
N GLU A 26 -0.40 -2.01 3.74
CA GLU A 26 0.00 -3.02 4.72
C GLU A 26 0.67 -4.18 4.00
N VAL A 27 1.87 -4.55 4.47
CA VAL A 27 2.60 -5.72 3.99
C VAL A 27 2.82 -6.65 5.16
N ASN A 28 2.72 -7.96 4.92
CA ASN A 28 3.18 -8.96 5.88
C ASN A 28 4.13 -9.98 5.26
N ASP A 29 4.95 -10.58 6.12
CA ASP A 29 5.96 -11.58 5.75
C ASP A 29 5.40 -12.97 5.40
N GLY A 30 4.07 -13.17 5.50
CA GLY A 30 3.42 -14.44 5.21
C GLY A 30 3.73 -15.57 6.20
N GLY A 31 4.31 -15.27 7.35
CA GLY A 31 4.61 -16.25 8.39
C GLY A 31 3.35 -16.80 9.07
N ILE A 32 3.53 -17.89 9.85
CA ILE A 32 2.45 -18.45 10.69
C ILE A 32 1.99 -17.42 11.74
N ALA A 33 2.93 -16.61 12.23
CA ALA A 33 2.67 -15.42 13.04
C ALA A 33 3.18 -14.21 12.25
N PRO A 34 2.34 -13.61 11.38
CA PRO A 34 2.79 -12.62 10.42
C PRO A 34 3.15 -11.29 11.11
N ASN A 35 4.29 -10.72 10.72
CA ASN A 35 4.65 -9.36 11.10
C ASN A 35 4.08 -8.39 10.07
N TYR A 36 3.24 -7.47 10.52
CA TYR A 36 2.66 -6.45 9.65
C TYR A 36 3.46 -5.15 9.73
N VAL A 37 3.77 -4.61 8.56
CA VAL A 37 4.26 -3.24 8.41
C VAL A 37 3.17 -2.45 7.71
N ALA A 38 2.73 -1.38 8.37
CA ALA A 38 1.78 -0.43 7.80
C ALA A 38 2.51 0.87 7.45
N ILE A 39 2.33 1.33 6.22
CA ILE A 39 2.88 2.59 5.71
C ILE A 39 1.71 3.48 5.37
N ARG A 40 1.63 4.64 6.01
CA ARG A 40 0.64 5.68 5.71
C ARG A 40 1.28 6.67 4.75
N LEU A 41 0.58 6.97 3.66
CA LEU A 41 1.03 7.82 2.57
C LEU A 41 0.00 8.93 2.34
N ASN A 42 0.48 10.16 2.16
CA ASN A 42 -0.33 11.26 1.64
C ASN A 42 -0.37 11.25 0.10
N GLU A 43 -1.17 12.15 -0.50
CA GLU A 43 -1.31 12.27 -1.95
C GLU A 43 0.03 12.38 -2.71
N HIS A 44 0.94 13.23 -2.24
CA HIS A 44 2.24 13.44 -2.89
C HIS A 44 3.13 12.18 -2.82
N GLU A 45 3.16 11.51 -1.67
CA GLU A 45 3.91 10.26 -1.50
C GLU A 45 3.33 9.11 -2.33
N ILE A 46 2.01 9.12 -2.58
CA ILE A 46 1.35 8.18 -3.49
C ILE A 46 1.83 8.39 -4.92
N ASP A 47 1.89 9.63 -5.39
CA ASP A 47 2.39 9.95 -6.74
C ASP A 47 3.84 9.49 -6.93
N GLU A 48 4.71 9.78 -5.96
CA GLU A 48 6.12 9.33 -5.99
C GLU A 48 6.23 7.80 -6.02
N LEU A 49 5.42 7.10 -5.23
CA LEU A 49 5.39 5.64 -5.21
C LEU A 49 4.90 5.05 -6.55
N ILE A 50 3.86 5.64 -7.14
CA ILE A 50 3.35 5.22 -8.46
C ILE A 50 4.45 5.38 -9.52
N GLU A 51 5.15 6.51 -9.53
CA GLU A 51 6.24 6.75 -10.47
C GLU A 51 7.37 5.73 -10.29
N ALA A 52 7.78 5.47 -9.05
CA ALA A 52 8.81 4.48 -8.75
C ALA A 52 8.40 3.06 -9.20
N LEU A 53 7.16 2.64 -8.92
CA LEU A 53 6.66 1.32 -9.34
C LEU A 53 6.57 1.19 -10.87
N GLN A 54 6.19 2.26 -11.57
CA GLN A 54 6.20 2.28 -13.04
C GLN A 54 7.61 2.10 -13.61
N ARG A 55 8.61 2.80 -13.05
CA ARG A 55 10.02 2.66 -13.45
C ARG A 55 10.54 1.24 -13.18
N VAL A 56 10.22 0.65 -12.03
CA VAL A 56 10.58 -0.75 -11.71
C VAL A 56 9.93 -1.71 -12.71
N LYS A 57 8.64 -1.52 -13.03
CA LYS A 57 7.92 -2.35 -14.00
C LYS A 57 8.57 -2.30 -15.39
N GLN A 58 9.03 -1.13 -15.84
CA GLN A 58 9.74 -0.99 -17.11
C GLN A 58 11.10 -1.70 -17.09
N ALA A 59 11.81 -1.67 -15.97
CA ALA A 59 13.14 -2.29 -15.86
C ALA A 59 13.12 -3.83 -15.83
N ILE A 60 11.99 -4.44 -15.45
CA ILE A 60 11.82 -5.91 -15.42
C ILE A 60 11.26 -6.49 -16.73
N GLN A 61 10.92 -5.63 -17.71
CA GLN A 61 10.46 -6.02 -19.05
C GLN A 61 11.62 -6.08 -20.04
#